data_AF-A0A5C0WBB2-F1
#
_entry.id   AF-A0A5C0WBB2-F1
#
_cell.length_a   1.000
_cell.length_b   1.000
_cell.length_c   1.000
_cell.angle_alpha   90.00
_cell.angle_beta   90.00
_cell.angle_gamma   90.00
#
_symmetry.space_group_name_H-M   'P 1'
#
loop_
_entity.id
_entity.type
_entity.pdbx_description
1 polymer ?
#
loop_
_entity_poly.entity_id
_entity_poly.type
_entity_poly.pdbx_seq_one_letter_code
_entity_poly.pdbx_strand_id
1 'polypeptide(L)'
;MAGRGFKHEVPPIYNERIMMLRNGRWQMMTEPIHFDRPVAGVGLAASFAEAWCMDHEGEKIGLIPCAEGGSSIDEWSQDGALFRHAISEAKFAKENSELVGILWHQGESDSQDGKYKEYYEKIIRLFHELRTELSVPNIPLVIGGLGDFLGKTAFGAGCVEYELMNEELKNMHIIMKIVIMLLPKALHLTQPEFTSMRCLREYLV
;
A
#
# COMPACT_ATOMS: atom_id res chain seq x y z
N MET A 1 2.02 -2.73 -6.41
CA MET A 1 2.48 -2.59 -4.99
C MET A 1 3.82 -3.27 -4.68
N ALA A 2 3.99 -4.58 -4.90
CA ALA A 2 5.16 -5.34 -4.43
C ALA A 2 6.52 -4.79 -4.88
N GLY A 3 6.58 -4.19 -6.06
CA GLY A 3 7.79 -3.60 -6.63
C GLY A 3 8.47 -4.52 -7.63
N ARG A 4 8.73 -3.98 -8.82
CA ARG A 4 9.34 -4.68 -9.97
C ARG A 4 10.36 -3.79 -10.70
N GLY A 5 10.62 -2.59 -10.20
CA GLY A 5 11.63 -1.70 -10.78
C GLY A 5 13.04 -2.24 -10.56
N PHE A 6 13.95 -1.91 -11.46
CA PHE A 6 15.33 -2.37 -11.36
C PHE A 6 16.13 -1.50 -10.39
N LYS A 7 16.78 -2.13 -9.40
CA LYS A 7 17.54 -1.40 -8.35
C LYS A 7 18.67 -0.50 -8.88
N HIS A 8 19.16 -0.76 -10.09
CA HIS A 8 20.24 0.02 -10.69
C HIS A 8 19.77 1.24 -11.48
N GLU A 9 18.45 1.39 -11.69
CA GLU A 9 17.86 2.51 -12.42
C GLU A 9 17.51 3.69 -11.51
N VAL A 10 17.55 3.49 -10.18
CA VAL A 10 17.21 4.51 -9.19
C VAL A 10 18.28 4.58 -8.09
N PRO A 11 18.52 5.77 -7.50
CA PRO A 11 19.36 5.88 -6.32
C PRO A 11 18.79 5.08 -5.14
N PRO A 12 19.62 4.38 -4.35
CA PRO A 12 19.14 3.67 -3.17
C PRO A 12 18.69 4.65 -2.09
N ILE A 13 17.63 4.28 -1.37
CA ILE A 13 17.15 5.01 -0.18
C ILE A 13 17.71 4.32 1.07
N TYR A 14 18.51 5.05 1.84
CA TYR A 14 19.06 4.61 3.12
C TYR A 14 18.65 5.59 4.21
N ASN A 15 17.75 5.15 5.09
CA ASN A 15 17.23 5.99 6.16
C ASN A 15 16.94 5.12 7.40
N GLU A 16 17.64 5.38 8.49
CA GLU A 16 17.53 4.62 9.75
C GLU A 16 16.18 4.77 10.46
N ARG A 17 15.37 5.73 9.99
CA ARG A 17 14.00 5.96 10.48
C ARG A 17 12.96 5.16 9.72
N ILE A 18 13.32 4.53 8.60
CA ILE A 18 12.44 3.66 7.84
C ILE A 18 12.73 2.21 8.22
N MET A 19 11.72 1.53 8.75
CA MET A 19 11.78 0.15 9.16
C MET A 19 10.88 -0.71 8.26
N MET A 20 11.21 -1.99 8.10
CA MET A 20 10.33 -2.98 7.48
C MET A 20 10.13 -4.17 8.42
N LEU A 21 8.92 -4.72 8.43
CA LEU A 21 8.62 -5.95 9.14
C LEU A 21 9.15 -7.13 8.32
N ARG A 22 10.02 -7.94 8.95
CA ARG A 22 10.59 -9.15 8.35
C ARG A 22 10.71 -10.22 9.42
N ASN A 23 10.10 -11.38 9.16
CA ASN A 23 10.13 -12.54 10.06
C ASN A 23 9.72 -12.16 11.50
N GLY A 24 8.68 -11.33 11.64
CA GLY A 24 8.20 -10.86 12.93
C GLY A 24 9.14 -9.90 13.67
N ARG A 25 10.03 -9.18 12.96
CA ARG A 25 10.91 -8.17 13.57
C ARG A 25 11.02 -6.93 12.71
N TRP A 26 11.07 -5.77 13.34
CA TRP A 26 11.43 -4.52 12.68
C TRP A 26 12.92 -4.50 12.37
N GLN A 27 13.24 -4.33 11.09
CA GLN A 27 14.61 -4.20 10.59
C GLN A 27 14.72 -2.91 9.80
N MET A 28 15.92 -2.32 9.73
CA MET A 28 16.13 -1.16 8.86
C MET A 28 15.71 -1.53 7.43
N MET A 29 14.95 -0.65 6.78
CA MET A 29 14.40 -0.92 5.46
C MET A 29 15.53 -1.06 4.43
N THR A 30 15.38 -2.09 3.59
CA THR A 30 16.23 -2.29 2.40
C THR A 30 15.37 -2.85 1.29
N GLU A 31 15.65 -2.45 0.05
CA GLU A 31 14.95 -3.03 -1.09
C GLU A 31 15.51 -4.41 -1.53
N PRO A 32 14.65 -5.35 -1.96
CA PRO A 32 13.21 -5.18 -2.15
C PRO A 32 12.44 -5.30 -0.83
N ILE A 33 11.47 -4.41 -0.63
CA ILE A 33 10.65 -4.37 0.60
C ILE A 33 9.72 -5.58 0.64
N HIS A 34 9.05 -5.90 -0.47
CA HIS A 34 8.33 -7.16 -0.65
C HIS A 34 9.27 -8.20 -1.24
N PHE A 35 9.24 -9.43 -0.73
CA PHE A 35 9.95 -10.55 -1.36
C PHE A 35 8.97 -11.68 -1.68
N ASP A 36 7.95 -11.32 -2.45
CA ASP A 36 6.92 -12.26 -2.91
C ASP A 36 7.45 -13.20 -3.99
N ARG A 37 8.35 -12.69 -4.85
CA ARG A 37 8.92 -13.43 -5.99
C ARG A 37 10.42 -13.14 -6.16
N PRO A 38 11.18 -14.03 -6.83
CA PRO A 38 12.61 -13.80 -7.11
C PRO A 38 12.89 -12.52 -7.91
N VAL A 39 11.91 -12.04 -8.67
CA VAL A 39 11.98 -10.83 -9.49
C VAL A 39 11.54 -9.56 -8.74
N ALA A 40 11.35 -9.63 -7.41
CA ALA A 40 11.00 -8.46 -6.61
C ALA A 40 12.12 -7.41 -6.68
N GLY A 41 11.71 -6.15 -6.82
CA GLY A 41 12.60 -5.03 -7.02
C GLY A 41 12.11 -3.77 -6.32
N VAL A 42 12.38 -2.63 -6.93
CA VAL A 42 11.99 -1.31 -6.44
C VAL A 42 10.48 -1.15 -6.47
N GLY A 43 9.94 -0.61 -5.38
CA GLY A 43 8.52 -0.29 -5.24
C GLY A 43 8.28 1.12 -4.69
N LEU A 44 7.01 1.53 -4.65
CA LEU A 44 6.62 2.88 -4.21
C LEU A 44 6.78 3.12 -2.70
N ALA A 45 6.85 2.06 -1.89
CA ALA A 45 6.80 2.17 -0.44
C ALA A 45 8.04 2.87 0.14
N ALA A 46 9.22 2.70 -0.49
CA ALA A 46 10.46 3.32 -0.02
C ALA A 46 10.43 4.84 -0.16
N SER A 47 10.08 5.35 -1.34
CA SER A 47 9.98 6.79 -1.59
C SER A 47 8.83 7.44 -0.81
N PHE A 48 7.71 6.73 -0.66
CA PHE A 48 6.62 7.18 0.21
C PHE A 48 7.09 7.36 1.66
N ALA A 49 7.81 6.38 2.21
CA ALA A 49 8.34 6.45 3.57
C ALA A 49 9.42 7.53 3.74
N GLU A 50 10.27 7.74 2.73
CA GLU A 50 11.28 8.80 2.74
C GLU A 50 10.62 10.18 2.77
N ALA A 51 9.64 10.43 1.90
CA ALA A 51 8.88 11.66 1.89
C ALA A 51 8.15 11.88 3.22
N TRP A 52 7.57 10.83 3.79
CA TRP A 52 6.94 10.92 5.11
C TRP A 52 7.95 11.32 6.20
N CYS A 53 9.14 10.71 6.20
CA CYS A 53 10.18 11.04 7.16
C CYS A 53 10.67 12.49 7.05
N MET A 54 10.65 13.09 5.85
CA MET A 54 10.98 14.51 5.66
C MET A 54 9.97 15.44 6.33
N ASP A 55 8.69 15.06 6.33
CA ASP A 55 7.61 15.86 6.94
C ASP A 55 7.45 15.60 8.46
N HIS A 56 8.06 14.53 8.99
CA HIS A 56 7.93 14.07 10.38
C HIS A 56 9.31 13.87 11.01
N GLU A 57 10.01 14.98 11.25
CA GLU A 57 11.34 14.96 11.86
C GLU A 57 11.32 14.26 13.24
N GLY A 58 12.32 13.42 13.49
CA GLY A 58 12.45 12.67 14.74
C GLY A 58 11.57 11.41 14.85
N GLU A 59 10.60 11.22 13.94
CA GLU A 59 9.74 10.03 13.94
C GLU A 59 10.27 8.92 13.03
N LYS A 60 9.86 7.68 13.34
CA LYS A 60 10.16 6.47 12.56
C LYS A 60 8.90 5.88 11.95
N ILE A 61 8.98 5.40 10.72
CA ILE A 61 7.89 4.72 10.01
C ILE A 61 8.22 3.24 9.79
N GLY A 62 7.23 2.39 10.04
CA GLY A 62 7.30 0.95 9.80
C GLY A 62 6.48 0.52 8.59
N LEU A 63 7.08 -0.26 7.69
CA LEU A 63 6.43 -0.85 6.52
C LEU A 63 6.09 -2.32 6.78
N ILE A 64 4.84 -2.72 6.51
CA ILE A 64 4.36 -4.09 6.65
C ILE A 64 4.10 -4.64 5.23
N PRO A 65 5.05 -5.38 4.64
CA PRO A 65 4.93 -5.83 3.26
C PRO A 65 4.02 -7.06 3.14
N CYS A 66 2.83 -6.87 2.56
CA CYS A 66 1.85 -7.95 2.37
C CYS A 66 1.40 -8.14 0.91
N ALA A 67 1.92 -7.35 -0.04
CA ALA A 67 1.51 -7.47 -1.44
C ALA A 67 1.99 -8.77 -2.09
N GLU A 68 1.12 -9.38 -2.89
CA GLU A 68 1.40 -10.56 -3.70
C GLU A 68 1.27 -10.20 -5.19
N GLY A 69 2.28 -10.52 -5.99
CA GLY A 69 2.25 -10.23 -7.43
C GLY A 69 1.28 -11.14 -8.18
N GLY A 70 0.44 -10.53 -9.03
CA GLY A 70 -0.49 -11.25 -9.91
C GLY A 70 -1.82 -11.63 -9.26
N SER A 71 -2.03 -11.33 -7.98
CA SER A 71 -3.30 -11.62 -7.30
C SER A 71 -4.47 -10.81 -7.88
N SER A 72 -5.62 -11.43 -8.08
CA SER A 72 -6.90 -10.75 -8.31
C SER A 72 -7.55 -10.30 -7.00
N ILE A 73 -8.56 -9.43 -7.08
CA ILE A 73 -9.31 -8.97 -5.90
C ILE A 73 -10.04 -10.12 -5.17
N ASP A 74 -10.44 -11.17 -5.89
CA ASP A 74 -11.13 -12.34 -5.30
C ASP A 74 -10.19 -13.17 -4.40
N GLU A 75 -8.89 -13.23 -4.73
CA GLU A 75 -7.87 -13.88 -3.89
C GLU A 75 -7.63 -13.14 -2.56
N TRP A 76 -8.08 -11.89 -2.47
CA TRP A 76 -8.05 -11.05 -1.27
C TRP A 76 -9.34 -11.10 -0.45
N SER A 77 -10.27 -11.99 -0.77
CA SER A 77 -11.45 -12.23 0.08
C SER A 77 -11.09 -12.53 1.54
N GLN A 78 -12.00 -12.28 2.49
CA GLN A 78 -11.79 -12.52 3.92
C GLN A 78 -11.24 -13.92 4.25
N ASP A 79 -11.75 -14.93 3.54
CA ASP A 79 -11.34 -16.34 3.67
C ASP A 79 -10.14 -16.71 2.77
N GLY A 80 -9.56 -15.72 2.08
CA GLY A 80 -8.36 -15.85 1.28
C GLY A 80 -7.10 -15.95 2.13
N ALA A 81 -6.09 -16.67 1.63
CA ALA A 81 -4.80 -16.80 2.31
C ALA A 81 -4.08 -15.45 2.42
N LEU A 82 -4.16 -14.61 1.38
CA LEU A 82 -3.52 -13.29 1.32
C LEU A 82 -4.09 -12.35 2.38
N PHE A 83 -5.42 -12.28 2.49
CA PHE A 83 -6.09 -11.48 3.51
C PHE A 83 -5.71 -11.93 4.92
N ARG A 84 -5.84 -13.22 5.23
CA ARG A 84 -5.46 -13.75 6.56
C ARG A 84 -3.99 -13.49 6.91
N HIS A 85 -3.09 -13.63 5.93
CA HIS A 85 -1.68 -13.34 6.12
C HIS A 85 -1.47 -11.85 6.44
N ALA A 86 -2.07 -10.94 5.66
CA ALA A 86 -1.98 -9.51 5.91
C ALA A 86 -2.55 -9.10 7.28
N ILE A 87 -3.66 -9.69 7.70
CA ILE A 87 -4.24 -9.48 9.04
C ILE A 87 -3.28 -9.97 10.14
N SER A 88 -2.66 -11.14 9.96
CA SER A 88 -1.70 -11.69 10.92
C SER A 88 -0.48 -10.78 11.07
N GLU A 89 0.16 -10.37 9.97
CA GLU A 89 1.33 -9.48 10.00
C GLU A 89 0.99 -8.13 10.62
N ALA A 90 -0.19 -7.57 10.28
CA ALA A 90 -0.63 -6.29 10.84
C ALA A 90 -0.96 -6.39 12.34
N LYS A 91 -1.61 -7.48 12.80
CA LYS A 91 -1.87 -7.71 14.23
C LYS A 91 -0.56 -7.86 15.00
N PHE A 92 0.41 -8.57 14.44
CA PHE A 92 1.74 -8.73 15.04
C PHE A 92 2.49 -7.39 15.13
N ALA A 93 2.53 -6.61 14.05
CA ALA A 93 3.15 -5.28 14.06
C ALA A 93 2.55 -4.36 15.13
N LYS A 94 1.22 -4.38 15.28
CA LYS A 94 0.48 -3.58 16.27
C LYS A 94 0.82 -3.89 17.74
N GLU A 95 1.51 -5.00 18.04
CA GLU A 95 1.93 -5.30 19.41
C GLU A 95 2.96 -4.28 19.93
N ASN A 96 3.76 -3.69 19.03
CA ASN A 96 4.83 -2.75 19.38
C ASN A 96 4.90 -1.51 18.46
N SER A 97 3.95 -1.35 17.55
CA SER A 97 3.70 -0.12 16.78
C SER A 97 2.22 0.26 16.86
N GLU A 98 1.87 1.46 16.40
CA GLU A 98 0.48 1.76 16.07
C GLU A 98 0.13 1.12 14.70
N LEU A 99 -1.10 1.25 14.18
CA LEU A 99 -1.39 1.10 12.73
C LEU A 99 -2.24 2.28 12.27
N VAL A 100 -2.06 2.77 11.04
CA VAL A 100 -2.29 4.20 10.81
C VAL A 100 -2.68 4.63 9.39
N GLY A 101 -2.57 3.69 8.46
CA GLY A 101 -2.52 3.93 7.04
C GLY A 101 -2.34 2.59 6.35
N ILE A 102 -3.11 2.38 5.29
CA ILE A 102 -2.99 1.22 4.43
C ILE A 102 -2.73 1.74 3.02
N LEU A 103 -1.63 1.29 2.43
CA LEU A 103 -1.32 1.54 1.02
C LEU A 103 -1.86 0.37 0.20
N TRP A 104 -2.68 0.65 -0.79
CA TRP A 104 -3.24 -0.34 -1.70
C TRP A 104 -2.91 0.02 -3.15
N HIS A 105 -2.45 -0.97 -3.92
CA HIS A 105 -2.29 -0.83 -5.37
C HIS A 105 -2.37 -2.20 -6.00
N GLN A 106 -3.50 -2.46 -6.64
CA GLN A 106 -3.85 -3.69 -7.33
C GLN A 106 -4.95 -3.32 -8.35
N GLY A 107 -5.10 -4.14 -9.38
CA GLY A 107 -6.19 -4.05 -10.35
C GLY A 107 -5.81 -4.64 -11.71
N GLU A 108 -4.51 -4.87 -11.95
CA GLU A 108 -3.99 -5.40 -13.20
C GLU A 108 -4.62 -6.75 -13.57
N SER A 109 -4.73 -7.68 -12.60
CA SER A 109 -5.33 -9.01 -12.81
C SER A 109 -6.85 -8.99 -13.00
N ASP A 110 -7.50 -7.86 -12.69
CA ASP A 110 -8.94 -7.62 -12.82
C ASP A 110 -9.28 -6.65 -13.96
N SER A 111 -8.29 -6.24 -14.75
CA SER A 111 -8.45 -5.31 -15.88
C SER A 111 -8.78 -6.02 -17.20
N GLN A 112 -9.58 -7.08 -17.13
CA GLN A 112 -10.04 -7.86 -18.29
C GLN A 112 -11.37 -8.56 -17.99
N ASP A 113 -12.03 -9.04 -19.04
CA ASP A 113 -13.27 -9.83 -18.99
C ASP A 113 -14.45 -9.11 -18.30
N GLY A 114 -14.46 -7.78 -18.28
CA GLY A 114 -15.51 -6.98 -17.66
C GLY A 114 -15.49 -7.00 -16.13
N LYS A 115 -14.42 -7.52 -15.50
CA LYS A 115 -14.31 -7.67 -14.04
C LYS A 115 -14.35 -6.33 -13.28
N TYR A 116 -13.98 -5.22 -13.94
CA TYR A 116 -14.06 -3.88 -13.36
C TYR A 116 -15.46 -3.56 -12.80
N LYS A 117 -16.53 -4.11 -13.42
CA LYS A 117 -17.93 -3.86 -13.03
C LYS A 117 -18.27 -4.26 -11.60
N GLU A 118 -17.58 -5.27 -11.06
CA GLU A 118 -17.77 -5.75 -9.68
C GLU A 118 -16.65 -5.27 -8.75
N TYR A 119 -15.58 -4.70 -9.30
CA TYR A 119 -14.37 -4.38 -8.55
C TYR A 119 -14.65 -3.40 -7.41
N TYR A 120 -15.48 -2.38 -7.67
CA TYR A 120 -15.83 -1.36 -6.68
C TYR A 120 -16.50 -1.94 -5.43
N GLU A 121 -17.45 -2.87 -5.60
CA GLU A 121 -18.12 -3.51 -4.48
C GLU A 121 -17.15 -4.40 -3.69
N LYS A 122 -16.32 -5.18 -4.40
CA LYS A 122 -15.35 -6.11 -3.81
C LYS A 122 -14.30 -5.39 -2.97
N ILE A 123 -13.73 -4.30 -3.47
CA ILE A 123 -12.69 -3.56 -2.75
C ILE A 123 -13.23 -2.77 -1.56
N ILE A 124 -14.47 -2.23 -1.63
CA ILE A 124 -15.11 -1.62 -0.47
C ILE A 124 -15.34 -2.65 0.63
N ARG A 125 -15.83 -3.83 0.26
CA ARG A 125 -16.01 -4.93 1.19
C ARG A 125 -14.68 -5.33 1.83
N LEU A 126 -13.63 -5.51 1.04
CA LEU A 126 -12.27 -5.78 1.52
C LEU A 126 -11.80 -4.74 2.53
N PHE A 127 -11.96 -3.44 2.24
CA PHE A 127 -11.53 -2.38 3.15
C PHE A 127 -12.36 -2.32 4.44
N HIS A 128 -13.65 -2.59 4.35
CA HIS A 128 -14.49 -2.75 5.53
C HIS A 128 -14.02 -3.91 6.41
N GLU A 129 -13.72 -5.06 5.81
CA GLU A 129 -13.20 -6.25 6.49
C GLU A 129 -11.82 -5.98 7.12
N LEU A 130 -10.89 -5.33 6.42
CA LEU A 130 -9.58 -4.91 6.96
C LEU A 130 -9.76 -4.02 8.19
N ARG A 131 -10.60 -2.99 8.10
CA ARG A 131 -10.88 -2.06 9.21
C ARG A 131 -11.47 -2.76 10.42
N THR A 132 -12.39 -3.70 10.18
CA THR A 132 -13.05 -4.48 11.22
C THR A 132 -12.07 -5.40 11.92
N GLU A 133 -11.35 -6.24 11.17
CA GLU A 133 -10.41 -7.23 11.68
C GLU A 133 -9.21 -6.61 12.41
N LEU A 134 -8.79 -5.42 11.97
CA LEU A 134 -7.71 -4.68 12.60
C LEU A 134 -8.21 -3.70 13.67
N SER A 135 -9.53 -3.60 13.90
CA SER A 135 -10.14 -2.66 14.86
C SER A 135 -9.68 -1.21 14.66
N VAL A 136 -9.65 -0.76 13.41
CA VAL A 136 -9.20 0.59 12.99
C VAL A 136 -10.22 1.24 12.06
N PRO A 137 -11.43 1.56 12.56
CA PRO A 137 -12.57 1.95 11.72
C PRO A 137 -12.33 3.19 10.85
N ASN A 138 -11.44 4.08 11.28
CA ASN A 138 -11.15 5.34 10.60
C ASN A 138 -9.75 5.35 9.95
N ILE A 139 -9.11 4.18 9.80
CA ILE A 139 -7.77 4.14 9.23
C ILE A 139 -7.79 4.73 7.82
N PRO A 140 -6.86 5.64 7.52
CA PRO A 140 -6.67 6.14 6.18
C PRO A 140 -6.25 5.03 5.21
N LEU A 141 -6.74 5.14 3.99
CA LEU A 141 -6.50 4.19 2.90
C LEU A 141 -6.10 5.00 1.67
N VAL A 142 -4.93 4.71 1.13
CA VAL A 142 -4.39 5.36 -0.07
C VAL A 142 -4.33 4.31 -1.17
N ILE A 143 -5.03 4.59 -2.27
CA ILE A 143 -5.17 3.68 -3.39
C ILE A 143 -4.45 4.26 -4.60
N GLY A 144 -3.51 3.50 -5.16
CA GLY A 144 -2.85 3.83 -6.43
C GLY A 144 -3.71 3.43 -7.63
N GLY A 145 -3.77 4.29 -8.64
CA GLY A 145 -4.32 3.94 -9.95
C GLY A 145 -3.36 3.06 -10.75
N LEU A 146 -3.87 2.48 -11.83
CA LEU A 146 -3.12 1.67 -12.78
C LEU A 146 -2.44 2.56 -13.83
N GLY A 147 -1.23 2.20 -14.25
CA GLY A 147 -0.41 3.00 -15.15
C GLY A 147 -0.84 2.93 -16.62
N ASP A 148 -0.65 4.03 -17.35
CA ASP A 148 -1.05 4.19 -18.75
C ASP A 148 -0.24 3.34 -19.75
N PHE A 149 0.76 2.61 -19.27
CA PHE A 149 1.53 1.65 -20.09
C PHE A 149 0.82 0.29 -20.25
N LEU A 150 -0.23 0.04 -19.48
CA LEU A 150 -1.03 -1.18 -19.54
C LEU A 150 -1.86 -1.27 -20.83
N GLY A 151 -2.30 -2.48 -21.17
CA GLY A 151 -3.06 -2.76 -22.39
C GLY A 151 -2.25 -2.65 -23.70
N LYS A 152 -0.93 -2.40 -23.62
CA LYS A 152 -0.07 -2.16 -24.79
C LYS A 152 0.88 -3.32 -25.09
N THR A 153 1.74 -3.70 -24.14
CA THR A 153 2.82 -4.67 -24.38
C THR A 153 3.19 -5.51 -23.15
N ALA A 154 3.85 -6.65 -23.38
CA ALA A 154 4.45 -7.51 -22.35
C ALA A 154 3.47 -7.92 -21.23
N PHE A 155 3.93 -7.97 -19.97
CA PHE A 155 3.13 -8.41 -18.82
C PHE A 155 1.85 -7.58 -18.59
N GLY A 156 1.77 -6.36 -19.13
CA GLY A 156 0.59 -5.51 -19.06
C GLY A 156 -0.39 -5.66 -20.24
N ALA A 157 -0.07 -6.46 -21.26
CA ALA A 157 -0.88 -6.56 -22.48
C ALA A 157 -2.29 -7.11 -22.22
N GLY A 158 -2.45 -7.97 -21.20
CA GLY A 158 -3.76 -8.52 -20.81
C GLY A 158 -4.64 -7.52 -20.05
N CYS A 159 -4.10 -6.39 -19.59
CA CYS A 159 -4.84 -5.40 -18.82
C CYS A 159 -5.56 -4.40 -19.74
N VAL A 160 -6.42 -4.91 -20.63
CA VAL A 160 -7.06 -4.11 -21.70
C VAL A 160 -8.13 -3.14 -21.21
N GLU A 161 -8.66 -3.36 -20.00
CA GLU A 161 -9.71 -2.55 -19.37
C GLU A 161 -9.18 -1.67 -18.22
N TYR A 162 -7.87 -1.40 -18.18
CA TYR A 162 -7.27 -0.65 -17.05
C TYR A 162 -7.84 0.76 -16.89
N GLU A 163 -8.28 1.41 -17.98
CA GLU A 163 -8.92 2.74 -17.92
C GLU A 163 -10.25 2.69 -17.19
N LEU A 164 -11.09 1.68 -17.49
CA LEU A 164 -12.37 1.44 -16.82
C LEU A 164 -12.15 1.08 -15.35
N MET A 165 -11.11 0.29 -15.05
CA MET A 165 -10.70 0.04 -13.67
C MET A 165 -10.31 1.33 -12.94
N ASN A 166 -9.56 2.22 -13.59
CA ASN A 166 -9.20 3.52 -13.04
C ASN A 166 -10.42 4.43 -12.82
N GLU A 167 -11.47 4.33 -13.63
CA GLU A 167 -12.74 5.04 -13.40
C GLU A 167 -13.42 4.55 -12.12
N GLU A 168 -13.49 3.23 -11.90
CA GLU A 168 -14.02 2.66 -10.66
C GLU A 168 -13.21 3.08 -9.43
N LEU A 169 -11.88 3.07 -9.53
CA LEU A 169 -11.00 3.54 -8.46
C LEU A 169 -11.18 5.05 -8.15
N LYS A 170 -11.43 5.88 -9.17
CA LYS A 170 -11.71 7.31 -8.98
C LYS A 170 -13.02 7.55 -8.23
N ASN A 171 -14.04 6.72 -8.44
CA ASN A 171 -15.30 6.82 -7.71
C ASN A 171 -15.10 6.65 -6.18
N MET A 172 -14.07 5.92 -5.75
CA MET A 172 -13.74 5.74 -4.32
C MET A 172 -13.12 6.97 -3.66
N HIS A 173 -12.42 7.81 -4.43
CA HIS A 173 -11.78 9.05 -3.94
C HIS A 173 -12.81 10.03 -3.34
N ILE A 174 -14.10 9.88 -3.69
CA ILE A 174 -15.21 10.70 -3.21
C ILE A 174 -15.62 10.31 -1.76
N ILE A 175 -15.25 9.11 -1.27
CA ILE A 175 -15.74 8.57 0.01
C ILE A 175 -14.63 8.45 1.07
N MET A 176 -13.35 8.40 0.68
CA MET A 176 -12.26 8.09 1.60
C MET A 176 -11.25 9.24 1.68
N LYS A 177 -11.32 10.02 2.77
CA LYS A 177 -10.31 11.04 3.07
C LYS A 177 -8.92 10.40 3.20
N ILE A 178 -8.01 10.82 2.33
CA ILE A 178 -6.58 10.51 2.39
C ILE A 178 -5.99 11.18 3.63
N VAL A 179 -5.37 10.39 4.50
CA VAL A 179 -4.50 10.82 5.60
C VAL A 179 -3.35 9.79 5.68
N ILE A 180 -2.16 10.17 6.14
CA ILE A 180 -0.98 9.29 6.29
C ILE A 180 -0.84 8.95 7.81
N MET A 181 -0.08 7.97 8.30
CA MET A 181 1.23 8.16 9.01
C MET A 181 1.40 7.24 10.23
N LEU A 182 2.50 6.48 10.50
CA LEU A 182 2.55 5.54 11.66
C LEU A 182 3.51 5.99 12.77
N LEU A 183 3.01 6.18 14.01
CA LEU A 183 3.80 6.49 15.20
C LEU A 183 4.08 5.25 16.09
N PRO A 184 5.24 5.16 16.78
CA PRO A 184 5.39 4.32 17.96
C PRO A 184 4.92 5.07 19.22
N LYS A 185 4.22 4.38 20.13
CA LYS A 185 3.82 4.92 21.44
C LYS A 185 5.06 5.24 22.28
N ALA A 186 5.36 6.52 22.46
CA ALA A 186 6.13 7.02 23.60
C ALA A 186 5.37 8.17 24.27
N LEU A 187 4.83 7.86 25.44
CA LEU A 187 4.53 8.69 26.61
C LEU A 187 4.37 10.23 26.40
N HIS A 188 3.13 10.71 26.57
CA HIS A 188 2.72 12.09 26.91
C HIS A 188 3.11 13.21 25.93
N LEU A 189 2.12 13.79 25.21
CA LEU A 189 1.57 15.12 25.46
C LEU A 189 0.51 15.51 24.39
N THR A 190 -0.61 16.00 24.91
CA THR A 190 -1.78 16.73 24.37
C THR A 190 -1.79 17.34 22.94
N GLN A 191 -2.80 16.90 22.17
CA GLN A 191 -3.72 17.65 21.25
C GLN A 191 -3.21 18.28 19.92
N PRO A 192 -4.09 18.45 18.91
CA PRO A 192 -3.77 18.27 17.48
C PRO A 192 -3.87 19.55 16.63
N GLU A 193 -3.02 19.68 15.59
CA GLU A 193 -3.27 20.60 14.46
C GLU A 193 -2.94 19.92 13.13
N PHE A 194 -3.99 19.64 12.34
CA PHE A 194 -3.89 19.16 10.96
C PHE A 194 -3.68 20.35 10.02
N THR A 195 -2.51 20.47 9.36
CA THR A 195 -2.42 21.24 8.11
C THR A 195 -1.36 20.69 7.14
N SER A 196 -1.81 20.47 5.90
CA SER A 196 -1.10 20.61 4.62
C SER A 196 -0.82 19.33 3.81
N MET A 197 -1.45 19.32 2.64
CA MET A 197 -1.26 18.41 1.51
C MET A 197 -0.21 19.00 0.56
N ARG A 198 0.81 18.22 0.19
CA ARG A 198 1.60 18.33 -1.06
C ARG A 198 2.63 17.20 -1.07
N CYS A 199 2.34 16.06 -1.72
CA CYS A 199 3.45 15.15 -2.05
C CYS A 199 3.19 14.21 -3.24
N LEU A 200 1.94 13.81 -3.50
CA LEU A 200 1.71 12.72 -4.47
C LEU A 200 1.58 13.13 -5.95
N ARG A 201 1.73 14.42 -6.31
CA ARG A 201 1.55 14.86 -7.70
C ARG A 201 2.81 14.77 -8.56
N GLU A 202 3.99 14.54 -7.99
CA GLU A 202 5.26 14.61 -8.72
C GLU A 202 5.97 13.26 -8.94
N TYR A 203 5.45 12.15 -8.40
CA TYR A 203 6.13 10.85 -8.45
C TYR A 203 5.37 9.74 -9.22
N LEU A 204 4.33 10.09 -9.97
CA LEU A 204 3.56 9.16 -10.81
C LEU A 204 3.38 9.71 -12.23
N VAL A 205 4.50 10.00 -12.90
CA VAL A 205 4.58 10.13 -14.36
C VAL A 205 5.46 9.02 -14.88
#